data_AF-A0A7X2PQU9-F1
#
_entry.id   AF-A0A7X2PQU9-F1
#
_cell.length_a   1.000
_cell.length_b   1.000
_cell.length_c   1.000
_cell.angle_alpha   90.00
_cell.angle_beta   90.00
_cell.angle_gamma   90.00
#
_symmetry.space_group_name_H-M   'P 1'
#
loop_
_entity.id
_entity.type
_entity.pdbx_description
1 polymer ?
#
loop_
_entity_poly.entity_id
_entity_poly.type
_entity_poly.pdbx_seq_one_letter_code
_entity_poly.pdbx_strand_id
1 'polypeptide(L)' 'MTEGKISEGDRFALTVQPDGSIVLRPRHRKFELADLVGRITAENCHSETDWGKPEGREIW' A
#
# COMPACT_ATOMS: atom_id res chain seq x y z
N MET A 1 -12.08 19.58 -18.23
CA MET A 1 -10.79 19.39 -17.53
C MET A 1 -10.92 18.10 -16.75
N THR A 2 -10.04 17.12 -16.95
CA THR A 2 -10.13 15.84 -16.23
C THR A 2 -9.39 16.00 -14.92
N GLU A 3 -10.10 16.02 -13.80
CA GLU A 3 -9.51 16.04 -12.47
C GLU A 3 -8.73 14.74 -12.22
N GLY A 4 -7.55 14.86 -11.59
CA GLY A 4 -6.72 13.70 -11.25
C GLY A 4 -7.40 12.87 -10.15
N LYS A 5 -7.64 11.58 -10.40
CA LYS A 5 -8.12 10.65 -9.37
C LYS A 5 -6.94 10.27 -8.45
N ILE A 6 -6.70 11.07 -7.42
CA ILE A 6 -5.68 10.85 -6.39
C ILE A 6 -6.39 10.68 -5.05
N SER A 7 -6.01 9.67 -4.28
CA SER A 7 -6.52 9.41 -2.93
C SER A 7 -5.40 9.43 -1.89
N GLU A 8 -5.75 9.63 -0.63
CA GLU A 8 -4.80 9.49 0.48
C GLU A 8 -4.19 8.08 0.48
N GLY A 9 -2.87 8.00 0.65
CA GLY A 9 -2.12 6.74 0.63
C GLY A 9 -1.60 6.31 -0.75
N ASP A 10 -1.98 6.99 -1.84
CA ASP A 10 -1.44 6.71 -3.16
C ASP A 10 0.07 7.00 -3.24
N ARG A 11 0.82 6.07 -3.82
CA ARG A 11 2.27 6.20 -4.00
C ARG A 11 2.57 6.64 -5.43
N PHE A 12 3.41 7.66 -5.57
CA PHE A 12 3.87 8.15 -6.87
C PHE A 12 5.40 8.15 -6.94
N ALA A 13 5.93 7.94 -8.14
CA ALA A 13 7.28 8.31 -8.48
C ALA A 13 7.30 9.80 -8.88
N LEU A 14 8.13 10.58 -8.21
CA LEU A 14 8.39 11.97 -8.52
C LEU A 14 9.64 12.08 -9.39
N THR A 15 9.53 12.75 -10.52
CA THR A 15 10.70 13.07 -11.36
C THR A 15 10.65 14.53 -11.77
N VAL A 16 11.80 15.19 -11.72
CA VAL A 16 12.00 16.53 -12.28
C VAL A 16 12.60 16.37 -13.67
N GLN A 17 11.97 16.95 -14.68
CA GLN A 17 12.47 16.93 -16.05
C GLN A 17 13.47 18.07 -16.31
N PRO A 18 14.31 17.96 -17.36
CA PRO A 18 15.28 19.00 -17.71
C PRO A 18 14.67 20.38 -18.01
N ASP A 19 13.39 20.42 -18.42
CA ASP A 19 12.63 21.65 -18.65
C ASP A 19 12.06 22.27 -17.35
N GLY A 20 12.38 21.70 -16.19
CA GLY A 20 11.90 22.14 -14.88
C GLY A 20 10.51 21.64 -14.53
N SER A 21 9.85 20.86 -15.40
CA SER A 21 8.53 20.29 -15.09
C SER A 21 8.61 19.17 -14.05
N ILE A 22 7.60 19.09 -13.19
CA ILE A 22 7.43 18.01 -12.22
C ILE A 22 6.44 17.00 -12.79
N VAL A 23 6.84 15.74 -12.85
CA VAL A 23 5.96 14.64 -13.27
C VAL A 23 5.77 13.65 -12.13
N LEU A 24 4.51 13.42 -11.78
CA LEU A 24 4.06 12.36 -10.88
C LEU A 24 3.57 11.17 -11.70
N ARG A 25 4.12 9.98 -11.44
CA ARG A 25 3.65 8.73 -12.06
C ARG A 25 3.15 7.77 -10.99
N PRO A 26 1.92 7.23 -11.10
CA PRO A 26 1.42 6.25 -10.15
C PRO A 26 2.40 5.09 -10.02
N ARG A 27 2.74 4.74 -8.77
CA ARG A 27 3.66 3.66 -8.44
C ARG A 27 2.87 2.52 -7.81
N HIS A 28 2.01 1.89 -8.62
CA HIS A 28 1.38 0.64 -8.23
C HIS A 28 2.36 -0.50 -8.44
N ARG A 29 2.80 -1.15 -7.36
CA ARG A 29 3.39 -2.48 -7.50
C ARG A 29 2.25 -3.43 -7.82
N LYS A 30 2.29 -4.02 -9.02
CA LYS A 30 1.47 -5.18 -9.31
C LYS A 30 2.11 -6.36 -8.61
N PHE A 31 1.35 -7.03 -7.76
CA PHE A 31 1.74 -8.28 -7.14
C PHE A 31 0.74 -9.32 -7.59
N GLU A 32 1.23 -10.48 -8.02
CA GLU A 32 0.38 -11.64 -8.20
C GLU A 32 0.26 -12.37 -6.85
N LEU A 33 -0.91 -12.92 -6.57
CA LEU A 33 -1.13 -13.67 -5.32
C LEU A 33 -0.12 -14.83 -5.18
N ALA A 34 0.18 -15.51 -6.29
CA ALA A 34 1.17 -16.58 -6.32
C ALA A 34 2.58 -16.11 -5.91
N ASP A 35 2.99 -14.91 -6.32
CA ASP A 35 4.29 -14.33 -5.95
C ASP A 35 4.35 -13.99 -4.45
N LEU A 36 3.24 -13.55 -3.87
CA LEU A 36 3.17 -13.22 -2.45
C LEU A 36 3.19 -14.49 -1.59
N VAL A 37 2.35 -15.46 -1.93
CA VAL A 37 2.25 -16.74 -1.21
C VAL A 37 3.54 -17.56 -1.33
N GLY A 38 4.15 -17.60 -2.51
CA GLY A 38 5.41 -18.30 -2.74
C GLY A 38 6.61 -17.76 -1.95
N ARG A 39 6.48 -16.58 -1.34
CA ARG A 39 7.52 -15.95 -0.50
C ARG A 39 7.32 -16.18 0.99
N ILE A 40 6.26 -16.88 1.39
CA ILE A 40 6.03 -17.25 2.80
C ILE A 40 7.04 -18.34 3.19
N THR A 41 7.75 -18.13 4.29
CA THR A 41 8.72 -19.06 4.89
C THR A 41 8.36 -19.29 6.35
N ALA A 42 8.88 -20.37 6.94
CA ALA A 42 8.67 -20.64 8.37
C ALA A 42 9.16 -19.47 9.26
N GLU A 43 10.21 -18.76 8.84
CA GLU A 43 10.80 -17.63 9.56
C GLU A 43 9.95 -16.35 9.49
N ASN A 44 9.16 -16.16 8.42
CA ASN A 44 8.31 -14.98 8.23
C ASN A 44 6.80 -15.27 8.43
N CYS A 45 6.46 -16.49 8.83
CA CYS A 45 5.09 -16.87 9.11
C CYS A 45 4.70 -16.36 10.50
N HIS A 46 4.03 -15.21 10.54
CA HIS A 46 3.50 -14.64 11.78
C HIS A 46 2.31 -15.48 12.28
N SER A 47 2.23 -15.67 13.61
CA SER A 47 1.06 -16.27 14.25
C SER A 47 -0.11 -15.29 14.27
N GLU A 48 -1.30 -15.80 14.59
CA GLU A 48 -2.47 -14.95 14.82
C GLU A 48 -2.18 -13.91 15.90
N THR A 49 -2.52 -12.65 15.61
CA THR A 49 -2.42 -11.55 16.56
C THR A 49 -3.74 -11.43 17.31
N ASP A 50 -3.71 -11.58 18.63
CA ASP A 50 -4.84 -11.23 19.49
C ASP A 50 -4.98 -9.71 19.54
N TRP A 51 -6.13 -9.21 19.08
CA TRP A 51 -6.45 -7.78 19.08
C TRP A 51 -6.90 -7.28 20.46
N GLY A 52 -7.10 -8.19 21.41
CA GLY A 52 -7.52 -7.88 22.77
C GLY A 52 -9.03 -7.72 22.90
N LYS A 53 -9.44 -7.27 24.08
CA LYS A 53 -10.85 -7.01 24.38
C LYS A 53 -11.25 -5.63 23.85
N PRO A 54 -12.54 -5.40 23.58
CA PRO A 54 -13.02 -4.08 23.22
C PRO A 54 -12.67 -3.07 24.31
N GLU A 55 -11.95 -2.01 23.95
CA GLU A 55 -11.65 -0.90 24.85
C GLU A 55 -12.64 0.23 24.57
N GLY A 56 -13.63 0.40 25.46
CA GLY A 56 -14.65 1.45 25.34
C GLY A 56 -16.08 0.91 25.25
N ARG A 57 -16.93 1.53 24.42
CA ARG A 57 -18.34 1.15 24.21
C ARG A 57 -18.59 0.49 22.85
N GLU A 58 -17.55 -0.11 22.28
CA GLU A 58 -17.68 -0.82 21.01
C GLU A 58 -18.29 -2.20 21.30
N ILE A 59 -19.51 -2.41 20.82
CA ILE A 59 -20.19 -3.71 20.85
C ILE A 59 -19.87 -4.38 19.52
N TRP A 60 -19.19 -5.52 19.58
CA TRP A 60 -18.78 -6.32 18.42
C TRP A 60 -19.69 -7.53 18.25
#